data_AF-A0A946ZME7-F1
#
_entry.id   AF-A0A946ZME7-F1
#
_cell.length_a   1.000
_cell.length_b   1.000
_cell.length_c   1.000
_cell.angle_alpha   90.00
_cell.angle_beta   90.00
_cell.angle_gamma   90.00
#
_symmetry.space_group_name_H-M   'P 1'
#
loop_
_entity.id
_entity.type
_entity.pdbx_description
1 polymer ?
#
loop_
_entity_poly.entity_id
_entity_poly.type
_entity_poly.pdbx_seq_one_letter_code
_entity_poly.pdbx_strand_id
1 'polypeptide(L)'
;MKKRINNFLLLALAACAFTGLAQEEAPSDVTVDPGQELSETSTSAKDTTNSFKKIKLDGISAVVGDYVILDSDIEKTLIDLRSQGASTEDITHCSLLGKLMEDRLYAHQAVQDSILVSDDEVNATSDRQIQQLVQQVGS
;
A
#
# COMPACT_ATOMS: atom_id res chain seq x y z
N MET A 1 56.09 -14.95 -24.21
CA MET A 1 56.05 -14.79 -22.74
C MET A 1 55.55 -13.37 -22.45
N LYS A 2 54.23 -13.17 -22.35
CA LYS A 2 53.42 -12.92 -21.12
C LYS A 2 53.61 -11.54 -20.45
N LYS A 3 52.75 -10.62 -20.91
CA LYS A 3 51.96 -9.58 -20.18
C LYS A 3 52.52 -9.09 -18.83
N ARG A 4 53.02 -7.85 -18.79
CA ARG A 4 53.20 -7.05 -17.57
C ARG A 4 52.81 -5.57 -17.79
N ILE A 5 51.56 -5.33 -18.19
CA ILE A 5 50.87 -4.03 -18.06
C ILE A 5 49.42 -4.38 -17.70
N ASN A 6 49.11 -4.64 -16.42
CA ASN A 6 47.73 -4.55 -15.88
C ASN A 6 47.57 -4.63 -14.34
N ASN A 7 48.62 -4.39 -13.54
CA ASN A 7 48.51 -4.54 -12.08
C ASN A 7 48.58 -3.21 -11.29
N PHE A 8 48.71 -2.07 -11.98
CA PHE A 8 48.70 -0.75 -11.35
C PHE A 8 47.30 -0.09 -11.41
N LEU A 9 46.53 -0.42 -12.45
CA LEU A 9 45.14 0.07 -12.63
C LEU A 9 44.14 -0.64 -11.70
N LEU A 10 44.45 -1.86 -11.25
CA LEU A 10 43.64 -2.60 -10.27
C LEU A 10 43.90 -2.19 -8.80
N LEU A 11 45.02 -1.51 -8.52
CA LEU A 11 45.35 -1.06 -7.16
C LEU A 11 44.65 0.28 -6.82
N ALA A 12 44.36 1.10 -7.83
CA ALA A 12 43.68 2.39 -7.66
C ALA A 12 42.17 2.25 -7.36
N LEU A 13 41.53 1.15 -7.76
CA LEU A 13 40.09 0.92 -7.55
C LEU A 13 39.77 0.38 -6.15
N ALA A 14 40.77 -0.08 -5.39
CA ALA A 14 40.61 -0.62 -4.04
C ALA A 14 40.81 0.42 -2.92
N ALA A 15 41.27 1.63 -3.25
CA ALA A 15 41.56 2.69 -2.26
C ALA A 15 40.35 3.55 -1.88
N CYS A 16 39.22 3.45 -2.59
CA CYS A 16 37.99 4.21 -2.27
C CYS A 16 37.02 3.50 -1.32
N ALA A 17 37.41 2.36 -0.73
CA ALA A 17 36.55 1.60 0.17
C ALA A 17 36.95 1.66 1.66
N PHE A 18 37.93 2.50 2.06
CA PHE A 18 38.46 2.43 3.44
C PHE A 18 38.83 3.74 4.16
N THR A 19 38.32 4.91 3.75
CA THR A 19 38.44 6.11 4.62
C THR A 19 37.10 6.80 4.78
N GLY A 20 36.64 6.85 6.02
CA GLY A 20 35.41 7.51 6.42
C GLY A 20 35.57 9.03 6.53
N LEU A 21 34.42 9.70 6.49
CA LEU A 21 34.17 10.96 7.18
C LEU A 21 32.83 10.78 7.90
N ALA A 22 32.91 10.52 9.20
CA ALA A 22 31.82 10.78 10.12
C ALA A 22 31.76 12.29 10.34
N GLN A 23 30.56 12.86 10.25
CA GLN A 23 30.25 14.21 10.70
C GLN A 23 29.57 14.11 12.06
N GLU A 24 30.14 14.82 13.03
CA GLU A 24 29.65 15.07 14.37
C GLU A 24 28.95 16.43 14.39
N GLU A 25 27.66 16.48 14.72
CA GLU A 25 27.07 17.57 15.51
C GLU A 25 25.75 17.11 16.17
N ALA A 26 25.59 17.54 17.42
CA ALA A 26 24.74 17.06 18.51
C ALA A 26 23.22 17.36 18.38
N PRO A 27 22.41 17.33 19.46
CA PRO A 27 22.03 16.22 20.35
C PRO A 27 20.48 16.08 20.47
N SER A 28 19.99 14.92 20.93
CA SER A 28 19.15 14.77 22.13
C SER A 28 18.43 13.42 22.08
N ASP A 29 18.99 12.50 22.84
CA ASP A 29 18.40 11.25 23.29
C ASP A 29 17.15 11.53 24.14
N VAL A 30 16.02 10.90 23.81
CA VAL A 30 14.95 10.61 24.78
C VAL A 30 14.93 9.10 24.94
N THR A 31 15.81 8.65 25.82
CA THR A 31 15.75 7.35 26.46
C THR A 31 14.54 7.32 27.39
N VAL A 32 13.55 6.48 27.10
CA VAL A 32 12.56 6.03 28.08
C VAL A 32 12.37 4.52 27.93
N ASP A 33 13.05 3.78 28.78
CA ASP A 33 12.69 2.43 29.24
C ASP A 33 13.45 2.22 30.56
N PRO A 34 13.09 1.31 31.50
CA PRO A 34 11.87 0.51 31.70
C PRO A 34 11.34 0.56 33.16
N GLY A 35 10.14 0.02 33.38
CA GLY A 35 9.68 -0.45 34.70
C GLY A 35 8.24 -0.03 35.04
N GLN A 36 7.39 -0.85 35.64
CA GLN A 36 7.48 -2.23 36.13
C GLN A 36 6.03 -2.69 36.44
N GLU A 37 5.89 -3.99 36.63
CA GLU A 37 4.68 -4.82 36.60
C GLU A 37 3.60 -4.63 37.69
N LEU A 38 2.44 -5.22 37.37
CA LEU A 38 1.52 -6.01 38.22
C LEU A 38 0.64 -5.32 39.27
N SER A 39 -0.68 -5.50 39.11
CA SER A 39 -1.55 -5.79 40.25
C SER A 39 -2.71 -6.68 39.83
N GLU A 40 -2.64 -7.95 40.23
CA GLU A 40 -3.82 -8.79 40.43
C GLU A 40 -4.47 -8.38 41.76
N THR A 41 -5.78 -8.17 41.79
CA THR A 41 -6.62 -8.54 42.94
C THR A 41 -8.04 -8.82 42.46
N SER A 42 -8.52 -9.97 42.91
CA SER A 42 -9.76 -10.66 42.59
C SER A 42 -11.00 -10.04 43.24
N THR A 43 -12.14 -10.40 42.64
CA THR A 43 -13.50 -10.44 43.21
C THR A 43 -14.41 -9.26 42.83
N SER A 44 -15.11 -9.39 41.70
CA SER A 44 -16.53 -9.07 41.65
C SER A 44 -17.25 -10.00 40.68
N ALA A 45 -18.49 -10.31 41.02
CA ALA A 45 -19.30 -11.41 40.53
C ALA A 45 -19.32 -11.58 39.00
N LYS A 46 -19.20 -12.83 38.55
CA LYS A 46 -19.56 -13.23 37.18
C LYS A 46 -21.08 -13.08 37.02
N ASP A 47 -21.51 -11.90 36.62
CA ASP A 47 -22.83 -11.74 36.01
C ASP A 47 -22.75 -12.37 34.61
N THR A 48 -23.67 -13.28 34.31
CA THR A 48 -23.67 -14.03 33.04
C THR A 48 -24.36 -13.17 31.98
N THR A 49 -23.78 -12.00 31.69
CA THR A 49 -24.09 -11.27 30.46
C THR A 49 -23.40 -11.97 29.32
N ASN A 50 -24.18 -12.59 28.43
CA ASN A 50 -23.72 -13.07 27.13
C ASN A 50 -22.85 -11.98 26.49
N SER A 51 -21.54 -12.21 26.45
CA SER A 51 -20.59 -11.26 25.88
C SER A 51 -20.89 -11.16 24.38
N PHE A 52 -21.66 -10.16 23.99
CA PHE A 52 -21.87 -9.86 22.58
C PHE A 52 -20.48 -9.59 21.98
N LYS A 53 -20.01 -10.53 21.15
CA LYS A 53 -18.74 -10.39 20.45
C LYS A 53 -18.92 -9.26 19.45
N LYS A 54 -18.46 -8.06 19.80
CA LYS A 54 -18.42 -6.92 18.89
C LYS A 54 -17.51 -7.29 17.72
N ILE A 55 -18.08 -7.40 16.53
CA ILE A 55 -17.36 -7.62 15.29
C ILE A 55 -17.09 -6.24 14.69
N LYS A 56 -15.83 -5.93 14.39
CA LYS A 56 -15.50 -4.78 13.56
C LYS A 56 -15.87 -5.14 12.13
N LEU A 57 -16.70 -4.30 11.49
CA LEU A 57 -17.17 -4.53 10.13
C LEU A 57 -16.08 -4.18 9.11
N ASP A 58 -15.61 -2.94 9.12
CA ASP A 58 -14.59 -2.46 8.19
C ASP A 58 -13.75 -1.35 8.85
N GLY A 59 -12.49 -1.25 8.43
CA GLY A 59 -11.52 -0.26 8.84
C GLY A 59 -11.22 0.74 7.73
N ILE A 60 -10.79 1.94 8.12
CA ILE A 60 -10.24 2.92 7.18
C ILE A 60 -8.73 2.69 7.11
N SER A 61 -8.21 2.34 5.93
CA SER A 61 -6.77 2.15 5.73
C SER A 61 -6.05 3.47 5.43
N ALA A 62 -6.67 4.34 4.63
CA ALA A 62 -6.08 5.61 4.18
C ALA A 62 -7.13 6.65 3.75
N VAL A 63 -6.73 7.92 3.67
CA VAL A 63 -7.57 9.04 3.20
C VAL A 63 -6.75 9.88 2.22
N VAL A 64 -7.33 10.23 1.08
CA VAL A 64 -6.74 11.06 0.03
C VAL A 64 -7.73 12.16 -0.35
N GLY A 65 -7.49 13.38 0.12
CA GLY A 65 -8.44 14.49 -0.04
C GLY A 65 -9.80 14.14 0.56
N ASP A 66 -10.85 14.21 -0.25
CA ASP A 66 -12.22 13.85 0.14
C ASP A 66 -12.55 12.35 -0.02
N TYR A 67 -11.59 11.53 -0.47
CA TYR A 67 -11.80 10.08 -0.69
C TYR A 67 -11.20 9.24 0.44
N VAL A 68 -11.97 8.25 0.89
CA VAL A 68 -11.57 7.29 1.92
C VAL A 68 -11.36 5.92 1.29
N ILE A 69 -10.28 5.23 1.69
CA ILE A 69 -9.95 3.87 1.27
C ILE A 69 -10.20 2.93 2.44
N LEU A 70 -11.00 1.89 2.19
CA LEU A 70 -11.37 0.88 3.18
C LEU A 70 -10.48 -0.36 3.06
N ASP A 71 -10.35 -1.10 4.17
CA ASP A 71 -9.61 -2.38 4.15
C ASP A 71 -10.29 -3.38 3.19
N SER A 72 -11.63 -3.35 3.12
CA SER A 72 -12.41 -4.19 2.21
C SER A 72 -12.16 -3.92 0.72
N ASP A 73 -11.82 -2.68 0.34
CA ASP A 73 -11.51 -2.35 -1.06
C ASP A 73 -10.21 -3.03 -1.51
N ILE A 74 -9.22 -3.12 -0.63
CA ILE A 74 -7.93 -3.77 -0.89
C ILE A 74 -8.14 -5.29 -1.06
N GLU A 75 -8.94 -5.90 -0.20
CA GLU A 75 -9.25 -7.33 -0.31
C GLU A 75 -10.09 -7.64 -1.54
N LYS A 76 -11.06 -6.79 -1.86
CA LYS A 76 -11.90 -6.95 -3.05
C LYS A 76 -11.08 -6.89 -4.33
N THR A 77 -10.18 -5.91 -4.44
CA THR A 77 -9.29 -5.82 -5.61
C THR A 77 -8.40 -7.03 -5.74
N LEU A 78 -7.90 -7.59 -4.63
CA LEU A 78 -7.14 -8.83 -4.64
C LEU A 78 -7.98 -10.04 -5.09
N ILE A 79 -9.24 -10.13 -4.68
CA ILE A 79 -10.18 -11.17 -5.13
C ILE A 79 -10.48 -11.01 -6.62
N ASP A 80 -10.73 -9.79 -7.08
CA ASP A 80 -11.02 -9.52 -8.50
C ASP A 80 -9.81 -9.88 -9.39
N LEU A 81 -8.58 -9.63 -8.91
CA LEU A 81 -7.35 -10.03 -9.61
C LEU A 81 -7.17 -11.54 -9.65
N ARG A 82 -7.47 -12.24 -8.55
CA ARG A 82 -7.52 -13.72 -8.52
C ARG A 82 -8.52 -14.28 -9.51
N SER A 83 -9.71 -13.69 -9.58
CA SER A 83 -10.76 -14.10 -10.51
C SER A 83 -10.38 -13.87 -11.98
N GLN A 84 -9.50 -12.90 -12.26
CA GLN A 84 -8.92 -12.67 -13.59
C GLN A 84 -7.75 -13.62 -13.91
N GLY A 85 -7.36 -14.50 -12.99
CA GLY A 85 -6.25 -15.44 -13.17
C GLY A 85 -4.86 -14.82 -13.02
N ALA A 86 -4.75 -13.65 -12.38
CA ALA A 86 -3.46 -13.04 -12.10
C ALA A 86 -2.70 -13.81 -11.02
N SER A 87 -1.38 -13.92 -11.18
CA SER A 87 -0.49 -14.53 -10.18
C SER A 87 -0.48 -13.69 -8.89
N THR A 88 -0.99 -14.26 -7.81
CA THR A 88 -1.11 -13.56 -6.53
C THR A 88 0.17 -13.54 -5.72
N GLU A 89 1.19 -14.28 -6.15
CA GLU A 89 2.43 -14.43 -5.38
C GLU A 89 3.21 -13.11 -5.26
N ASP A 90 3.10 -12.24 -6.27
CA ASP A 90 3.88 -10.99 -6.34
C ASP A 90 3.11 -9.75 -5.85
N ILE A 91 1.81 -9.89 -5.58
CA ILE A 91 0.93 -8.75 -5.27
C ILE A 91 0.77 -8.63 -3.75
N THR A 92 1.43 -7.61 -3.18
CA THR A 92 1.32 -7.31 -1.75
C THR A 92 0.14 -6.36 -1.47
N HIS A 93 -0.44 -6.47 -0.27
CA HIS A 93 -1.46 -5.53 0.21
C HIS A 93 -1.01 -4.06 0.13
N CYS A 94 0.26 -3.79 0.46
CA CYS A 94 0.83 -2.45 0.38
C CYS A 94 0.92 -1.93 -1.07
N SER A 95 1.29 -2.79 -2.01
CA SER A 95 1.33 -2.45 -3.45
C SER A 95 -0.07 -2.10 -3.97
N LEU A 96 -1.09 -2.89 -3.59
CA LEU A 96 -2.49 -2.60 -3.93
C LEU A 96 -2.98 -1.31 -3.30
N LEU A 97 -2.68 -1.09 -2.02
CA LEU A 97 -3.00 0.15 -1.33
C LEU A 97 -2.36 1.35 -2.04
N GLY A 98 -1.09 1.25 -2.44
CA GLY A 98 -0.38 2.29 -3.17
C GLY A 98 -1.07 2.64 -4.50
N LYS A 99 -1.47 1.63 -5.27
CA LYS A 99 -2.25 1.82 -6.50
C LYS A 99 -3.59 2.51 -6.23
N LEU A 100 -4.32 2.06 -5.21
CA LEU A 100 -5.60 2.69 -4.85
C LEU A 100 -5.42 4.16 -4.44
N MET A 101 -4.34 4.49 -3.71
CA MET A 101 -4.03 5.88 -3.36
C MET A 101 -3.70 6.74 -4.58
N GLU A 102 -2.97 6.19 -5.56
CA GLU A 102 -2.68 6.87 -6.83
C GLU A 102 -3.98 7.15 -7.61
N ASP A 103 -4.86 6.16 -7.74
CA ASP A 103 -6.14 6.32 -8.45
C ASP A 103 -7.04 7.38 -7.79
N ARG A 104 -7.09 7.42 -6.45
CA ARG A 104 -7.84 8.46 -5.71
C ARG A 104 -7.21 9.83 -5.83
N LEU A 105 -5.88 9.92 -5.90
CA LEU A 105 -5.18 11.18 -6.13
C LEU A 105 -5.57 11.77 -7.49
N TYR A 106 -5.59 10.96 -8.55
CA TYR A 106 -6.03 11.41 -9.87
C TYR A 106 -7.50 11.82 -9.89
N ALA A 107 -8.38 11.08 -9.20
CA ALA A 107 -9.79 11.45 -9.09
C ALA A 107 -9.97 12.81 -8.39
N HIS A 108 -9.22 13.05 -7.31
CA HIS A 108 -9.24 14.33 -6.60
C HIS A 108 -8.70 15.48 -7.46
N GLN A 109 -7.68 15.22 -8.27
CA GLN A 109 -7.13 16.23 -9.18
C GLN A 109 -8.08 16.54 -10.34
N ALA A 110 -8.76 15.54 -10.91
CA ALA A 110 -9.71 15.73 -12.01
C ALA A 110 -10.84 16.71 -11.65
N VAL A 111 -11.30 16.70 -10.39
CA VAL A 111 -12.31 17.65 -9.89
C VAL A 111 -11.74 19.07 -9.83
N GLN A 112 -10.50 19.24 -9.36
CA GLN A 112 -9.84 20.55 -9.29
C GLN A 112 -9.56 21.13 -10.68
N ASP A 113 -9.13 20.28 -11.62
CA ASP A 113 -8.87 20.66 -13.02
C ASP A 113 -10.16 20.79 -13.85
N SER A 114 -11.34 20.66 -13.21
CA SER A 114 -12.65 20.82 -13.84
C SER A 114 -12.89 19.89 -15.03
N ILE A 115 -12.34 18.68 -14.99
CA ILE A 115 -12.60 17.63 -15.98
C ILE A 115 -13.93 16.95 -15.62
N LEU A 116 -15.03 17.53 -16.10
CA LEU A 116 -16.37 17.00 -15.88
C LEU A 116 -16.77 16.08 -17.02
N VAL A 117 -17.21 14.87 -16.68
CA VAL A 117 -17.79 13.91 -17.63
C VAL A 117 -19.30 13.91 -17.45
N SER A 118 -20.04 14.01 -18.56
CA SER A 118 -21.51 13.97 -18.52
C SER A 118 -22.03 12.54 -18.43
N ASP A 119 -23.18 12.33 -17.78
CA ASP A 119 -23.80 11.01 -17.67
C ASP A 119 -24.13 10.40 -19.05
N ASP A 120 -24.52 11.24 -20.02
CA ASP A 120 -24.80 10.82 -21.41
C ASP A 120 -23.55 10.20 -22.06
N GLU A 121 -22.37 10.75 -21.79
CA GLU A 121 -21.10 10.22 -22.31
C GLU A 121 -20.72 8.88 -21.66
N VAL A 122 -20.95 8.73 -20.34
CA VAL A 122 -20.71 7.46 -19.63
C VAL A 122 -21.64 6.38 -20.17
N ASN A 123 -22.93 6.67 -20.28
CA ASN A 123 -23.93 5.74 -20.81
C ASN A 123 -23.62 5.34 -22.26
N ALA A 124 -23.28 6.30 -23.11
CA ALA A 124 -22.88 6.02 -24.49
C ALA A 124 -21.59 5.17 -24.57
N THR A 125 -20.70 5.25 -23.58
CA THR A 125 -19.50 4.41 -23.50
C THR A 125 -19.84 2.98 -23.05
N SER A 126 -20.69 2.84 -22.04
CA SER A 126 -21.18 1.54 -21.57
C SER A 126 -21.97 0.80 -22.66
N ASP A 127 -22.87 1.49 -23.37
CA ASP A 127 -23.63 0.89 -24.47
C ASP A 127 -22.73 0.39 -25.59
N ARG A 128 -21.69 1.16 -25.94
CA ARG A 128 -20.69 0.73 -26.93
C ARG A 128 -19.93 -0.51 -26.47
N GLN A 129 -19.52 -0.58 -25.20
CA GLN A 129 -18.88 -1.77 -24.65
C GLN A 129 -19.83 -2.97 -24.69
N ILE A 130 -21.08 -2.83 -24.25
CA ILE A 130 -22.08 -3.90 -24.30
C ILE A 130 -22.29 -4.39 -25.74
N GLN A 131 -22.45 -3.48 -26.71
CA GLN A 131 -22.59 -3.85 -28.11
C GLN A 131 -21.38 -4.63 -28.65
N GLN A 132 -20.15 -4.28 -28.23
CA GLN A 132 -18.95 -5.04 -28.57
C GLN A 132 -18.98 -6.46 -27.99
N LEU A 133 -19.39 -6.61 -26.72
CA LEU A 133 -19.52 -7.93 -26.09
C LEU A 133 -20.61 -8.77 -26.77
N VAL A 134 -21.75 -8.16 -27.12
CA VAL A 134 -22.84 -8.84 -27.85
C VAL A 134 -22.37 -9.34 -29.21
N GLN A 135 -21.57 -8.57 -29.95
CA GLN A 135 -21.02 -9.00 -31.23
C GLN A 135 -20.03 -10.17 -31.09
N GLN A 136 -19.23 -10.20 -30.02
CA GLN A 136 -18.27 -11.28 -29.75
C GLN A 136 -18.96 -12.59 -29.29
N VAL A 137 -20.05 -12.50 -28.52
CA VAL A 137 -20.77 -13.67 -28.00
C VAL A 137 -21.89 -14.15 -28.93
N GLY A 138 -22.45 -13.25 -29.75
CA GLY A 138 -23.56 -13.50 -30.67
C GLY A 138 -23.16 -13.96 -32.08
N SER A 139 -21.90 -14.36 -32.28
CA SER A 139 -21.43 -15.02 -33.52
C SER A 139 -21.61 -16.53 -33.47
#